data_AF-A0A1Q3PE98-F1
#
_entry.id   AF-A0A1Q3PE98-F1
#
_cell.length_a   1.000
_cell.length_b   1.000
_cell.length_c   1.000
_cell.angle_alpha   90.00
_cell.angle_beta   90.00
_cell.angle_gamma   90.00
#
_symmetry.space_group_name_H-M   'P 1'
#
loop_
_entity.id
_entity.type
_entity.pdbx_description
1 polymer ?
#
loop_
_entity_poly.entity_id
_entity_poly.type
_entity_poly.pdbx_seq_one_letter_code
_entity_poly.pdbx_strand_id
1 'polypeptide(L)'
;MKFLLVTIISLLATQGAYSQNFKADLRKLNGQIEAAYKSGKLTANEYAKLKKERSVIELTIDKAMADDILTPDEKNKIHSKIVRSRKRLAKYKTNREIY
;
A
#
# COMPACT_ATOMS: atom_id res chain seq x y z
N MET A 1 47.78 20.01 30.27
CA MET A 1 46.78 19.08 30.84
C MET A 1 45.45 19.42 30.19
N LYS A 2 45.01 18.67 29.17
CA LYS A 2 44.02 17.58 29.26
C LYS A 2 42.72 18.03 29.93
N PHE A 3 41.65 18.13 29.14
CA PHE A 3 40.25 17.70 29.35
C PHE A 3 39.45 18.23 28.13
N LEU A 4 39.46 17.57 26.97
CA LEU A 4 38.50 16.52 26.58
C LEU A 4 37.07 16.77 27.11
N LEU A 5 36.28 17.55 26.38
CA LEU A 5 34.82 17.43 26.40
C LEU A 5 34.36 17.13 24.98
N VAL A 6 34.24 15.83 24.74
CA VAL A 6 33.72 15.21 23.52
C VAL A 6 32.28 15.68 23.33
N THR A 7 32.05 16.37 22.22
CA THR A 7 30.75 16.71 21.66
C THR A 7 30.00 15.44 21.27
N ILE A 8 29.24 14.86 22.21
CA ILE A 8 28.22 13.86 21.89
C ILE A 8 26.96 14.64 21.50
N ILE A 9 26.90 15.07 20.24
CA ILE A 9 25.64 15.44 19.61
C ILE A 9 24.91 14.11 19.38
N SER A 10 24.07 13.74 20.33
CA SER A 10 23.03 12.74 20.15
C SER A 10 22.07 13.26 19.09
N LEU A 11 22.43 13.03 17.83
CA LEU A 11 21.54 13.15 16.69
C LEU A 11 20.49 12.05 16.84
N LEU A 12 19.48 12.31 17.68
CA LEU A 12 18.22 11.58 17.60
C LEU A 12 17.71 11.79 16.19
N ALA A 13 17.97 10.81 15.34
CA ALA A 13 17.24 10.63 14.10
C ALA A 13 15.79 10.38 14.50
N THR A 14 15.03 11.47 14.70
CA THR A 14 13.58 11.44 14.61
C THR A 14 13.28 11.11 13.17
N GLN A 15 13.34 9.81 12.85
CA GLN A 15 12.77 9.30 11.62
C GLN A 15 11.30 9.69 11.70
N GLY A 16 10.94 10.71 10.92
CA GLY A 16 9.56 11.15 10.82
C GLY A 16 8.72 9.92 10.53
N ALA A 17 7.88 9.55 11.49
CA ALA A 17 6.89 8.52 11.30
C ALA A 17 5.90 9.05 10.27
N TYR A 18 6.24 8.91 8.99
CA TYR A 18 5.27 9.03 7.92
C TYR A 18 4.24 7.92 8.18
N SER A 19 3.18 8.28 8.87
CA SER A 19 2.09 7.37 9.16
C SER A 19 1.50 6.91 7.83
N GLN A 20 1.75 5.66 7.46
CA GLN A 20 1.22 5.06 6.24
C GLN A 20 -0.29 4.92 6.38
N ASN A 21 -1.04 5.73 5.64
CA ASN A 21 -2.49 5.64 5.61
C ASN A 21 -2.95 4.62 4.56
N PHE A 22 -2.95 3.35 4.95
CA PHE A 22 -3.30 2.25 4.04
C PHE A 22 -4.73 2.33 3.49
N LYS A 23 -5.69 2.86 4.27
CA LYS A 23 -7.07 3.07 3.80
C LYS A 23 -7.13 4.12 2.68
N ALA A 24 -6.39 5.22 2.82
CA ALA A 24 -6.28 6.22 1.76
C ALA A 24 -5.58 5.66 0.50
N ASP A 25 -4.51 4.89 0.68
CA ASP A 25 -3.81 4.22 -0.42
C ASP A 25 -4.70 3.25 -1.19
N LEU A 26 -5.48 2.44 -0.48
CA LEU A 26 -6.43 1.50 -1.06
C LEU A 26 -7.56 2.23 -1.79
N ARG A 27 -8.08 3.34 -1.22
CA ARG A 27 -9.08 4.19 -1.86
C ARG A 27 -8.56 4.79 -3.18
N LYS A 28 -7.33 5.31 -3.17
CA LYS A 28 -6.67 5.84 -4.37
C LYS A 28 -6.52 4.76 -5.44
N LEU A 29 -6.07 3.55 -5.05
CA LEU A 29 -5.99 2.41 -5.96
C LEU A 29 -7.36 2.04 -6.53
N ASN A 30 -8.41 1.97 -5.71
CA ASN A 30 -9.76 1.69 -6.19
C ASN A 30 -10.21 2.74 -7.21
N GLY A 31 -9.97 4.04 -6.98
CA GLY A 31 -10.27 5.08 -7.96
C GLY A 31 -9.59 4.86 -9.31
N GLN A 32 -8.33 4.39 -9.31
CA GLN A 32 -7.61 4.05 -10.54
C GLN A 32 -8.19 2.82 -11.25
N ILE A 33 -8.63 1.81 -10.50
CA ILE A 33 -9.29 0.61 -11.04
C ILE A 33 -10.62 1.00 -11.70
N GLU A 34 -11.46 1.77 -11.01
CA GLU A 34 -12.75 2.24 -11.54
C GLU A 34 -12.56 3.07 -12.81
N ALA A 35 -11.60 4.01 -12.81
CA ALA A 35 -11.32 4.83 -13.98
C ALA A 35 -10.80 3.99 -15.16
N ALA A 36 -9.95 2.99 -14.91
CA ALA A 36 -9.45 2.10 -15.95
C ALA A 36 -10.59 1.23 -16.54
N TYR A 37 -11.50 0.73 -15.72
CA TYR A 37 -12.66 -0.03 -16.20
C TYR A 37 -13.62 0.84 -17.02
N LYS A 38 -13.99 2.03 -16.50
CA LYS A 38 -14.87 2.98 -17.20
C LYS A 38 -14.30 3.45 -18.55
N SER A 39 -12.98 3.54 -18.67
CA SER A 39 -12.31 3.90 -19.93
C SER A 39 -12.04 2.70 -20.85
N GLY A 40 -12.60 1.52 -20.55
CA GLY A 40 -12.44 0.31 -21.35
C GLY A 40 -11.02 -0.25 -21.35
N LYS A 41 -10.17 0.15 -20.40
CA LYS A 41 -8.79 -0.35 -20.27
C LYS A 41 -8.70 -1.67 -19.52
N LEU A 42 -9.80 -2.12 -18.91
CA LEU A 42 -9.93 -3.41 -18.23
C LEU A 42 -11.12 -4.16 -18.82
N THR A 43 -10.97 -5.47 -18.96
CA THR A 43 -12.11 -6.37 -19.18
C THR A 43 -12.94 -6.51 -17.89
N ALA A 44 -14.18 -7.00 -18.01
CA ALA A 44 -15.01 -7.29 -16.84
C ALA A 44 -14.35 -8.30 -15.89
N ASN A 45 -13.65 -9.30 -16.43
CA ASN A 45 -12.96 -10.31 -15.64
C ASN A 45 -11.73 -9.75 -14.90
N GLU A 46 -10.92 -8.91 -15.57
CA GLU A 46 -9.78 -8.22 -14.95
C GLU A 46 -10.25 -7.28 -13.83
N TYR A 47 -11.34 -6.54 -14.08
CA TYR A 47 -11.97 -5.69 -13.08
C TYR A 47 -12.44 -6.52 -11.86
N ALA A 48 -13.16 -7.61 -12.08
CA ALA A 48 -13.62 -8.49 -11.00
C ALA A 48 -12.46 -9.06 -10.16
N LYS A 49 -11.37 -9.50 -10.81
CA LYS A 49 -10.14 -9.96 -10.14
C LYS A 49 -9.56 -8.86 -9.23
N LEU A 50 -9.45 -7.62 -9.72
CA LEU A 50 -8.94 -6.48 -8.95
C LEU A 50 -9.86 -6.09 -7.79
N LYS A 51 -11.19 -6.17 -7.94
CA LYS A 51 -12.15 -5.94 -6.86
C LYS A 51 -12.05 -6.98 -5.75
N LYS A 52 -11.83 -8.24 -6.12
CA LYS A 52 -11.56 -9.32 -5.15
C LYS A 52 -10.27 -9.05 -4.37
N GLU A 53 -9.19 -8.66 -5.06
CA GLU A 53 -7.93 -8.29 -4.39
C GLU A 53 -8.11 -7.12 -3.42
N ARG A 54 -8.83 -6.06 -3.82
CA ARG A 54 -9.15 -4.93 -2.94
C ARG A 54 -9.84 -5.41 -1.67
N SER A 55 -10.86 -6.26 -1.79
CA SER A 55 -11.63 -6.76 -0.64
C SER A 55 -10.73 -7.55 0.34
N VAL A 56 -9.78 -8.33 -0.19
CA VAL A 56 -8.78 -9.03 0.64
C VAL A 56 -7.83 -8.05 1.35
N ILE A 57 -7.42 -6.97 0.68
CA ILE A 57 -6.57 -5.93 1.28
C ILE A 57 -7.33 -5.20 2.39
N GLU A 58 -8.58 -4.83 2.14
CA GLU A 58 -9.46 -4.16 3.10
C GLU A 58 -9.62 -5.00 4.37
N LEU A 59 -9.95 -6.29 4.22
CA LEU A 59 -10.01 -7.23 5.34
C LEU A 59 -8.66 -7.37 6.07
N THR A 60 -7.53 -7.31 5.35
CA THR A 60 -6.21 -7.37 5.98
C THR A 60 -5.95 -6.12 6.82
N ILE A 61 -6.33 -4.94 6.33
CA ILE A 61 -6.22 -3.68 7.07
C ILE A 61 -7.10 -3.73 8.31
N ASP A 62 -8.36 -4.13 8.17
CA ASP A 62 -9.29 -4.14 9.31
C ASP A 62 -8.86 -5.12 10.40
N LYS A 63 -8.31 -6.29 10.02
CA LYS A 63 -7.73 -7.23 10.99
C LYS A 63 -6.51 -6.67 11.72
N ALA A 64 -5.62 -6.00 10.99
CA ALA A 64 -4.41 -5.40 11.56
C ALA A 64 -4.68 -4.09 12.33
N MET A 65 -5.90 -3.58 12.29
CA MET A 65 -6.36 -2.44 13.07
C MET A 65 -7.25 -2.85 14.24
N ALA A 66 -7.48 -4.16 14.45
CA ALA A 66 -8.43 -4.62 15.45
C ALA A 66 -8.00 -4.32 16.90
N ASP A 67 -6.69 -4.20 17.14
CA ASP A 67 -6.06 -3.89 18.43
C ASP A 67 -5.46 -2.47 18.47
N ASP A 68 -5.77 -1.63 17.48
CA ASP A 68 -5.24 -0.27 17.29
C ASP A 68 -3.70 -0.18 17.20
N ILE A 69 -2.99 -1.31 17.01
CA ILE A 69 -1.52 -1.36 16.93
C ILE A 69 -1.09 -2.02 15.61
N LEU A 70 -0.56 -1.23 14.69
CA LEU A 70 0.03 -1.75 13.46
C LEU A 70 1.51 -2.12 13.65
N THR A 71 1.80 -3.41 13.72
CA THR A 71 3.17 -3.92 13.78
C THR A 71 3.92 -3.68 12.45
N PRO A 72 5.27 -3.67 12.46
CA PRO A 72 6.06 -3.56 11.23
C PRO A 72 5.75 -4.66 10.20
N ASP A 73 5.49 -5.91 10.64
CA ASP A 73 5.15 -7.01 9.74
C ASP A 73 3.80 -6.75 9.05
N GLU A 74 2.78 -6.32 9.80
CA GLU A 74 1.47 -6.01 9.25
C GLU A 74 1.51 -4.85 8.26
N LYS A 75 2.28 -3.80 8.59
CA LYS A 75 2.53 -2.68 7.67
C LYS A 75 3.13 -3.19 6.36
N ASN A 76 4.18 -3.99 6.44
CA ASN A 76 4.85 -4.57 5.27
C ASN A 76 3.94 -5.48 4.46
N LYS A 77 3.11 -6.29 5.13
CA LYS A 77 2.15 -7.20 4.53
C LYS A 77 1.06 -6.45 3.77
N ILE A 78 0.46 -5.43 4.38
CA ILE A 78 -0.54 -4.57 3.74
C ILE A 78 0.07 -3.83 2.56
N HIS A 79 1.23 -3.18 2.77
CA HIS A 79 1.96 -2.47 1.72
C HIS A 79 2.24 -3.35 0.52
N SER A 80 2.79 -4.55 0.74
CA SER A 80 3.12 -5.51 -0.31
C SER A 80 1.90 -5.95 -1.11
N LYS A 81 0.74 -6.10 -0.48
CA LYS A 81 -0.50 -6.43 -1.18
C LYS A 81 -0.97 -5.26 -2.07
N ILE A 82 -0.93 -4.03 -1.57
CA ILE A 82 -1.26 -2.82 -2.35
C ILE A 82 -0.32 -2.68 -3.56
N VAL A 83 0.98 -2.84 -3.36
CA VAL A 83 1.98 -2.78 -4.45
C VAL A 83 1.72 -3.88 -5.50
N ARG A 84 1.44 -5.11 -5.07
CA ARG A 84 1.13 -6.21 -6.00
C ARG A 84 -0.12 -5.91 -6.84
N SER A 85 -1.18 -5.40 -6.22
CA SER A 85 -2.40 -5.04 -6.94
C SER A 85 -2.20 -3.86 -7.89
N ARG A 86 -1.38 -2.85 -7.51
CA ARG A 86 -0.94 -1.77 -8.42
C ARG A 86 -0.19 -2.31 -9.64
N LYS A 87 0.76 -3.23 -9.44
CA LYS A 87 1.50 -3.87 -10.53
C LYS A 87 0.56 -4.66 -11.46
N ARG A 88 -0.43 -5.37 -10.90
CA ARG A 88 -1.44 -6.09 -11.67
C ARG A 88 -2.30 -5.14 -12.51
N LEU A 89 -2.79 -4.04 -11.92
CA LEU A 89 -3.51 -3.00 -12.66
C LEU A 89 -2.65 -2.43 -13.80
N ALA A 90 -1.36 -2.17 -13.57
CA ALA A 90 -0.45 -1.72 -14.63
C ALA A 90 -0.37 -2.72 -15.78
N LYS A 91 -0.24 -4.02 -15.47
CA LYS A 91 -0.22 -5.10 -16.46
C LYS A 91 -1.52 -5.20 -17.27
N TYR A 92 -2.68 -5.14 -16.62
CA TYR A 92 -3.96 -5.26 -17.33
C TYR A 92 -4.23 -4.08 -18.26
N LYS A 93 -3.80 -2.88 -17.90
CA LYS A 93 -3.90 -1.70 -18.79
C LYS A 93 -3.13 -1.86 -20.10
N THR A 94 -2.09 -2.71 -20.15
CA THR A 94 -1.26 -2.90 -21.34
C THR A 94 -1.55 -4.21 -22.08
N ASN A 95 -1.88 -5.27 -21.35
CA ASN A 95 -1.99 -6.64 -21.89
C ASN A 95 -3.41 -7.19 -21.74
N ARG A 96 -4.43 -6.41 -22.16
CA ARG A 96 -5.86 -6.80 -22.09
C ARG A 96 -6.01 -8.31 -22.33
N GLU A 97 -6.50 -9.04 -21.34
CA GLU A 97 -6.77 -10.48 -21.48
C GLU A 97 -7.69 -10.69 -22.69
N ILE A 98 -7.15 -11.24 -23.78
CA ILE A 98 -7.92 -11.72 -24.93
C ILE A 98 -8.46 -13.09 -24.54
N TYR A 99 -9.78 -13.21 -24.44
CA TYR A 99 -10.49 -14.46 -24.15
C TYR A 99 -10.89 -15.15 -25.45
#